data_AF-A0A1F9S8M8-F1
#
_entry.id   AF-A0A1F9S8M8-F1
#
_cell.length_a   1.000
_cell.length_b   1.000
_cell.length_c   1.000
_cell.angle_alpha   90.00
_cell.angle_beta   90.00
_cell.angle_gamma   90.00
#
_symmetry.space_group_name_H-M   'P 1'
#
loop_
_entity.id
_entity.type
_entity.pdbx_description
1 polymer ?
#
loop_
_entity_poly.entity_id
_entity_poly.type
_entity_poly.pdbx_seq_one_letter_code
_entity_poly.pdbx_strand_id
1 'polypeptide(L)'
;MGQNANTQKVTLSPKLRPVQAAAPETVSSEYTRADRLAVWKARWGINRMAYRVQPGLYALGSPAADAPVFATANYKLSFDALRTSLKGLNAWLLVLDTKGINVWCAAGKGTFGTLELARVIAETGLEARVSHRRVILPQLGAPGVSAHRVKAYTGFTVVYGPVRAEDLPEYLRLGSATPEMRRVRFNFSDRMTLAPVQLVHFGRYMLPAAALLFLLGFRADAAYTAGALFAGGALVPALLPWLPGRSFAVKSAAAGLLVTALIALAHDQSAAQFAARALIYSAAASFVGLDFTGASTYTSLSGVKKEMRLAMPAHALAAAAGLAILAAGRFL
;
A
#
# COMPACT_ATOMS: atom_id res chain seq x y z
N MET A 1 22.22 -29.48 5.51
CA MET A 1 21.53 -30.34 4.54
C MET A 1 20.09 -30.53 5.01
N GLY A 2 19.15 -29.76 4.45
CA GLY A 2 17.72 -29.89 4.71
C GLY A 2 17.01 -29.81 3.37
N GLN A 3 16.51 -30.93 2.88
CA GLN A 3 15.82 -31.04 1.61
C GLN A 3 14.45 -30.37 1.73
N ASN A 4 14.23 -29.30 0.96
CA ASN A 4 12.91 -28.73 0.76
C ASN A 4 12.09 -29.68 -0.13
N ALA A 5 11.23 -30.48 0.51
CA ALA A 5 10.21 -31.26 -0.15
C ALA A 5 9.06 -30.36 -0.60
N ASN A 6 9.24 -29.59 -1.68
CA ASN A 6 8.10 -29.02 -2.41
C ASN A 6 8.38 -28.65 -3.88
N THR A 7 9.30 -29.35 -4.53
CA THR A 7 9.48 -29.29 -5.99
C THR A 7 8.74 -30.45 -6.64
N GLN A 8 7.40 -30.40 -6.65
CA GLN A 8 6.67 -31.11 -7.69
C GLN A 8 7.05 -30.47 -9.03
N LYS A 9 7.86 -31.17 -9.81
CA LYS A 9 8.06 -30.91 -11.24
C LYS A 9 6.70 -31.09 -11.91
N VAL A 10 5.97 -29.98 -12.07
CA VAL A 10 4.80 -29.93 -12.94
C VAL A 10 5.33 -29.96 -14.37
N THR A 11 5.26 -31.14 -15.00
CA THR A 11 5.48 -31.32 -16.43
C THR A 11 4.30 -30.63 -17.15
N LEU A 12 4.54 -29.45 -17.73
CA LEU A 12 3.50 -28.64 -18.35
C LEU A 12 3.30 -29.05 -19.83
N SER A 13 2.08 -29.46 -20.16
CA SER A 13 1.61 -29.61 -21.55
C SER A 13 1.62 -28.26 -22.30
N PRO A 14 1.85 -28.23 -23.62
CA PRO A 14 1.92 -26.99 -24.38
C PRO A 14 0.53 -26.44 -24.69
N LYS A 15 0.43 -25.10 -24.60
CA LYS A 15 -0.72 -24.21 -24.90
C LYS A 15 -2.00 -24.48 -24.12
N LEU A 16 -2.33 -23.58 -23.20
CA LEU A 16 -3.68 -23.47 -22.62
C LEU A 16 -4.69 -23.31 -23.77
N ARG A 17 -5.68 -24.21 -23.86
CA ARG A 17 -6.73 -24.13 -24.89
C ARG A 17 -7.67 -22.95 -24.61
N PRO A 18 -8.06 -22.16 -25.61
CA PRO A 18 -8.98 -21.04 -25.42
C PRO A 18 -10.37 -21.57 -25.04
N VAL A 19 -10.89 -21.13 -23.89
CA VAL A 19 -12.29 -21.30 -23.50
C VAL A 19 -13.12 -20.22 -24.20
N GLN A 20 -14.36 -20.53 -24.59
CA GLN A 20 -15.27 -19.57 -25.19
C GLN A 20 -15.59 -18.46 -24.18
N ALA A 21 -14.87 -17.34 -24.29
CA ALA A 21 -14.88 -16.28 -23.29
C ALA A 21 -16.11 -15.39 -23.44
N ALA A 22 -16.77 -15.08 -22.31
CA ALA A 22 -17.89 -14.15 -22.25
C ALA A 22 -17.56 -12.78 -22.89
N ALA A 23 -18.60 -12.06 -23.32
CA ALA A 23 -18.44 -10.71 -23.84
C ALA A 23 -17.77 -9.81 -22.77
N PRO A 24 -16.68 -9.10 -23.10
CA PRO A 24 -16.01 -8.20 -22.16
C PRO A 24 -16.95 -7.07 -21.72
N GLU A 25 -16.95 -6.76 -20.42
CA GLU A 25 -17.69 -5.61 -19.90
C GLU A 25 -17.06 -4.30 -20.40
N THR A 26 -17.88 -3.37 -20.87
CA THR A 26 -17.42 -2.04 -21.29
C THR A 26 -17.35 -1.10 -20.09
N VAL A 27 -16.23 -0.38 -19.96
CA VAL A 27 -15.99 0.59 -18.88
C VAL A 27 -15.67 1.97 -19.44
N SER A 28 -15.95 3.00 -18.63
CA SER A 28 -15.68 4.40 -18.97
C SER A 28 -14.36 4.90 -18.37
N SER A 29 -13.71 5.84 -19.06
CA SER A 29 -12.57 6.59 -18.54
C SER A 29 -12.99 7.78 -17.66
N GLU A 30 -14.27 8.12 -17.60
CA GLU A 30 -14.75 9.25 -16.80
C GLU A 30 -14.58 9.02 -15.29
N TYR A 31 -14.11 10.04 -14.59
CA TYR A 31 -13.90 9.99 -13.15
C TYR A 31 -15.04 10.68 -12.41
N THR A 32 -15.97 9.88 -11.90
CA THR A 32 -17.25 10.36 -11.39
C THR A 32 -17.17 10.85 -9.94
N ARG A 33 -18.21 11.57 -9.47
CA ARG A 33 -18.34 11.92 -8.04
C ARG A 33 -18.47 10.68 -7.16
N ALA A 34 -19.13 9.62 -7.66
CA ALA A 34 -19.24 8.34 -6.96
C ALA A 34 -17.87 7.69 -6.76
N ASP A 35 -17.00 7.72 -7.78
CA ASP A 35 -15.62 7.23 -7.66
C ASP A 35 -14.86 8.04 -6.60
N ARG A 36 -14.95 9.38 -6.62
CA ARG A 36 -14.30 10.23 -5.59
C ARG A 36 -14.74 9.86 -4.18
N LEU A 37 -16.05 9.70 -3.95
CA LEU A 37 -16.58 9.29 -2.66
C LEU A 37 -16.11 7.88 -2.25
N ALA A 38 -16.05 6.95 -3.20
CA ALA A 38 -15.61 5.58 -2.94
C ALA A 38 -14.11 5.51 -2.61
N VAL A 39 -13.27 6.28 -3.32
CA VAL A 39 -11.86 6.46 -2.98
C VAL A 39 -11.72 7.04 -1.58
N TRP A 40 -12.45 8.10 -1.26
CA TRP A 40 -12.44 8.69 0.08
C TRP A 40 -12.80 7.63 1.13
N LYS A 41 -13.92 6.91 0.97
CA LYS A 41 -14.32 5.82 1.88
C LYS A 41 -13.19 4.80 2.08
N ALA A 42 -12.56 4.34 1.00
CA ALA A 42 -11.44 3.39 1.08
C ALA A 42 -10.19 3.96 1.79
N ARG A 43 -9.92 5.27 1.64
CA ARG A 43 -8.84 5.97 2.36
C ARG A 43 -9.13 6.09 3.86
N TRP A 44 -10.40 6.14 4.25
CA TRP A 44 -10.84 6.13 5.65
C TRP A 44 -11.18 4.74 6.18
N GLY A 45 -10.78 3.67 5.47
CA GLY A 45 -10.98 2.29 5.91
C GLY A 45 -12.41 1.74 5.74
N ILE A 46 -13.34 2.54 5.23
CA ILE A 46 -14.74 2.15 5.03
C ILE A 46 -14.83 1.24 3.80
N ASN A 47 -15.27 0.00 4.01
CA ASN A 47 -15.39 -1.04 2.97
C ASN A 47 -14.10 -1.28 2.15
N ARG A 48 -12.93 -0.96 2.72
CA ARG A 48 -11.65 -1.05 2.01
C ARG A 48 -11.33 -2.47 1.54
N MET A 49 -11.65 -3.48 2.33
CA MET A 49 -11.32 -4.89 2.03
C MET A 49 -12.11 -5.46 0.86
N ALA A 50 -13.28 -4.88 0.55
CA ALA A 50 -14.08 -5.26 -0.62
C ALA A 50 -13.91 -4.27 -1.79
N TYR A 51 -12.97 -3.32 -1.71
CA TYR A 51 -12.76 -2.30 -2.73
C TYR A 51 -12.00 -2.85 -3.95
N ARG A 52 -12.66 -3.72 -4.72
CA ARG A 52 -12.11 -4.49 -5.83
C ARG A 52 -13.05 -4.55 -7.04
N VAL A 53 -12.47 -4.84 -8.19
CA VAL A 53 -13.15 -5.10 -9.47
C VAL A 53 -13.10 -6.60 -9.76
N GLN A 54 -13.99 -7.15 -10.57
CA GLN A 54 -13.89 -8.57 -10.95
C GLN A 54 -12.67 -8.78 -11.86
N PRO A 55 -11.85 -9.82 -11.65
CA PRO A 55 -10.80 -10.18 -12.58
C PRO A 55 -11.38 -10.54 -13.96
N GLY A 56 -10.65 -10.24 -15.03
CA GLY A 56 -11.10 -10.51 -16.39
C GLY A 56 -10.65 -9.46 -17.41
N LEU A 57 -11.31 -9.45 -18.55
CA LEU A 57 -11.04 -8.53 -19.64
C LEU A 57 -12.17 -7.50 -19.74
N TYR A 58 -11.78 -6.22 -19.81
CA TYR A 58 -12.69 -5.10 -19.97
C TYR A 58 -12.36 -4.31 -21.23
N ALA A 59 -13.39 -3.80 -21.89
CA ALA A 59 -13.26 -2.88 -23.01
C ALA A 59 -13.35 -1.43 -22.50
N LEU A 60 -12.28 -0.64 -22.67
CA LEU A 60 -12.34 0.80 -22.47
C LEU A 60 -12.81 1.46 -23.77
N GLY A 61 -14.01 2.04 -23.77
CA GLY A 61 -14.64 2.57 -24.98
C GLY A 61 -14.98 1.46 -25.97
N SER A 62 -14.55 1.61 -27.21
CA SER A 62 -14.80 0.66 -28.31
C SER A 62 -13.46 0.20 -28.93
N PRO A 63 -12.70 -0.67 -28.26
CA PRO A 63 -11.40 -1.13 -28.75
C PRO A 63 -11.52 -1.97 -30.01
N ALA A 64 -10.82 -1.55 -31.05
CA ALA A 64 -10.58 -2.33 -32.26
C ALA A 64 -9.50 -3.41 -32.03
N ALA A 65 -9.24 -4.24 -33.04
CA ALA A 65 -8.28 -5.34 -32.93
C ALA A 65 -6.82 -4.88 -32.75
N ASP A 66 -6.48 -3.67 -33.17
CA ASP A 66 -5.16 -3.06 -33.00
C ASP A 66 -5.01 -2.24 -31.70
N ALA A 67 -6.08 -2.13 -30.91
CA ALA A 67 -6.08 -1.34 -29.68
C ALA A 67 -5.12 -1.91 -28.62
N PRO A 68 -4.40 -1.05 -27.87
CA PRO A 68 -3.43 -1.49 -26.88
C PRO A 68 -4.08 -2.28 -25.74
N VAL A 69 -3.33 -3.26 -25.23
CA VAL A 69 -3.72 -4.06 -24.05
C VAL A 69 -2.90 -3.64 -22.84
N PHE A 70 -3.57 -3.26 -21.76
CA PHE A 70 -2.94 -2.92 -20.48
C PHE A 70 -3.31 -3.93 -19.41
N ALA A 71 -2.34 -4.39 -18.62
CA ALA A 71 -2.60 -5.21 -17.45
C ALA A 71 -2.68 -4.36 -16.17
N THR A 72 -3.57 -4.72 -15.25
CA THR A 72 -3.66 -4.09 -13.92
C THR A 72 -4.12 -5.07 -12.85
N ALA A 73 -4.05 -4.64 -11.60
CA ALA A 73 -4.56 -5.37 -10.44
C ALA A 73 -6.06 -5.17 -10.26
N ASN A 74 -6.77 -6.15 -9.70
CA ASN A 74 -8.20 -6.01 -9.37
C ASN A 74 -8.48 -5.12 -8.15
N TYR A 75 -7.46 -4.48 -7.56
CA TYR A 75 -7.68 -3.41 -6.59
C TYR A 75 -8.29 -2.19 -7.29
N LYS A 76 -9.47 -1.74 -6.86
CA LYS A 76 -10.24 -0.73 -7.61
C LYS A 76 -9.51 0.59 -7.78
N LEU A 77 -8.64 1.02 -6.85
CA LEU A 77 -7.80 2.21 -7.08
C LEU A 77 -6.76 2.04 -8.19
N SER A 78 -6.19 0.84 -8.35
CA SER A 78 -5.24 0.55 -9.44
C SER A 78 -5.97 0.47 -10.78
N PHE A 79 -7.17 -0.09 -10.79
CA PHE A 79 -8.03 -0.13 -11.97
C PHE A 79 -8.49 1.28 -12.38
N ASP A 80 -9.00 2.07 -11.43
CA ASP A 80 -9.48 3.43 -11.68
C ASP A 80 -8.34 4.32 -12.19
N ALA A 81 -7.15 4.26 -11.58
CA ALA A 81 -5.99 5.02 -12.04
C ALA A 81 -5.63 4.69 -13.51
N LEU A 82 -5.73 3.43 -13.92
CA LEU A 82 -5.48 3.03 -15.31
C LEU A 82 -6.54 3.59 -16.27
N ARG A 83 -7.82 3.29 -16.02
CA ARG A 83 -8.90 3.68 -16.95
C ARG A 83 -9.02 5.19 -17.09
N THR A 84 -8.81 5.96 -16.02
CA THR A 84 -8.94 7.43 -16.07
C THR A 84 -7.78 8.10 -16.78
N SER A 85 -6.58 7.53 -16.71
CA SER A 85 -5.41 8.06 -17.42
C SER A 85 -5.42 7.76 -18.93
N LEU A 86 -6.34 6.89 -19.38
CA LEU A 86 -6.55 6.55 -20.78
C LEU A 86 -7.76 7.30 -21.38
N LYS A 87 -8.15 8.44 -20.82
CA LYS A 87 -9.25 9.25 -21.33
C LYS A 87 -9.03 9.62 -22.81
N GLY A 88 -10.06 9.38 -23.63
CA GLY A 88 -10.01 9.60 -25.08
C GLY A 88 -9.36 8.47 -25.88
N LEU A 89 -8.93 7.37 -25.24
CA LEU A 89 -8.37 6.20 -25.91
C LEU A 89 -9.30 4.99 -25.80
N ASN A 90 -9.28 4.15 -26.83
CA ASN A 90 -9.87 2.82 -26.77
C ASN A 90 -8.78 1.80 -26.43
N ALA A 91 -9.05 0.93 -25.46
CA ALA A 91 -8.05 -0.05 -25.00
C ALA A 91 -8.69 -1.29 -24.39
N TRP A 92 -7.92 -2.38 -24.35
CA TRP A 92 -8.25 -3.57 -23.60
C TRP A 92 -7.60 -3.52 -22.21
N LEU A 93 -8.39 -3.70 -21.15
CA LEU A 93 -7.89 -3.72 -19.77
C LEU A 93 -7.96 -5.15 -19.22
N LEU A 94 -6.79 -5.76 -19.03
CA LEU A 94 -6.63 -7.10 -18.48
C LEU A 94 -6.43 -7.02 -16.97
N VAL A 95 -7.45 -7.38 -16.20
CA VAL A 95 -7.49 -7.24 -14.74
C VAL A 95 -7.16 -8.58 -14.09
N LEU A 96 -6.02 -8.66 -13.39
CA LEU A 96 -5.54 -9.86 -12.71
C LEU A 96 -6.15 -9.99 -11.31
N ASP A 97 -6.38 -11.23 -10.84
CA ASP A 97 -6.86 -11.46 -9.48
C ASP A 97 -5.76 -11.30 -8.43
N THR A 98 -5.56 -10.06 -7.98
CA THR A 98 -4.61 -9.72 -6.93
C THR A 98 -5.23 -9.72 -5.54
N LYS A 99 -6.43 -10.28 -5.36
CA LYS A 99 -7.18 -10.30 -4.09
C LYS A 99 -7.41 -8.89 -3.51
N GLY A 100 -7.60 -7.88 -4.37
CA GLY A 100 -7.79 -6.49 -3.96
C GLY A 100 -6.50 -5.80 -3.49
N ILE A 101 -5.33 -6.32 -3.85
CA ILE A 101 -4.03 -5.72 -3.52
C ILE A 101 -3.50 -4.95 -4.73
N ASN A 102 -2.92 -3.77 -4.51
CA ASN A 102 -2.33 -2.96 -5.59
C ASN A 102 -1.21 -3.70 -6.35
N VAL A 103 -0.86 -3.22 -7.55
CA VAL A 103 0.13 -3.86 -8.45
C VAL A 103 1.47 -4.15 -7.75
N TRP A 104 2.07 -3.17 -7.07
CA TRP A 104 3.41 -3.32 -6.52
C TRP A 104 3.45 -4.34 -5.38
N CYS A 105 2.53 -4.21 -4.43
CA CYS A 105 2.43 -5.15 -3.31
C CYS A 105 2.04 -6.57 -3.78
N ALA A 106 1.15 -6.67 -4.78
CA ALA A 106 0.72 -7.94 -5.35
C ALA A 106 1.85 -8.63 -6.13
N ALA A 107 2.69 -7.87 -6.83
CA ALA A 107 3.86 -8.40 -7.53
C ALA A 107 4.88 -8.97 -6.55
N GLY A 108 5.16 -8.25 -5.45
CA GLY A 108 6.04 -8.74 -4.38
C GLY A 108 5.50 -9.98 -3.66
N LYS A 109 4.17 -10.14 -3.59
CA LYS A 109 3.49 -11.32 -3.02
C LYS A 109 3.28 -12.47 -4.02
N GLY A 110 3.48 -12.21 -5.31
CA GLY A 110 3.30 -13.18 -6.40
C GLY A 110 1.87 -13.32 -6.95
N THR A 111 0.87 -12.59 -6.43
CA THR A 111 -0.50 -12.62 -6.96
C THR A 111 -0.67 -11.79 -8.24
N PHE A 112 0.09 -10.71 -8.40
CA PHE A 112 0.32 -10.10 -9.71
C PHE A 112 1.52 -10.81 -10.36
N GLY A 113 1.26 -11.99 -10.92
CA GLY A 113 2.30 -12.96 -11.26
C GLY A 113 2.25 -13.49 -12.69
N THR A 114 3.35 -14.10 -13.12
CA THR A 114 3.51 -14.75 -14.45
C THR A 114 2.36 -15.71 -14.78
N LEU A 115 2.02 -16.60 -13.85
CA LEU A 115 1.00 -17.63 -14.07
C LEU A 115 -0.40 -17.03 -14.12
N GLU A 116 -0.69 -16.08 -13.23
CA GLU A 116 -1.98 -15.37 -13.22
C GLU A 116 -2.17 -14.59 -14.53
N LEU A 117 -1.16 -13.86 -14.99
CA LEU A 117 -1.22 -13.16 -16.28
C LEU A 117 -1.49 -14.15 -17.43
N ALA A 118 -0.77 -15.26 -17.48
CA ALA A 118 -0.93 -16.26 -18.54
C ALA A 118 -2.33 -16.90 -18.52
N ARG A 119 -2.84 -17.19 -17.32
CA ARG A 119 -4.17 -17.72 -17.09
C ARG A 119 -5.25 -16.76 -17.59
N VAL A 120 -5.20 -15.48 -17.18
CA VAL A 120 -6.22 -14.49 -17.58
C VAL A 120 -6.18 -14.24 -19.09
N ILE A 121 -5.00 -14.23 -19.74
CA ILE A 121 -4.89 -14.16 -21.21
C ILE A 121 -5.66 -15.31 -21.88
N ALA A 122 -5.49 -16.53 -21.38
CA ALA A 122 -6.13 -17.72 -21.95
C ALA A 122 -7.65 -17.76 -21.67
N GLU A 123 -8.06 -17.55 -20.42
CA GLU A 123 -9.46 -17.61 -19.98
C GLU A 123 -10.32 -16.50 -20.62
N THR A 124 -9.72 -15.33 -20.87
CA THR A 124 -10.44 -14.23 -21.51
C THR A 124 -10.45 -14.32 -23.03
N GLY A 125 -9.71 -15.27 -23.63
CA GLY A 125 -9.61 -15.37 -25.09
C GLY A 125 -9.07 -14.09 -25.74
N LEU A 126 -8.16 -13.38 -25.07
CA LEU A 126 -7.55 -12.14 -25.58
C LEU A 126 -6.93 -12.36 -26.96
N GLU A 127 -6.43 -13.57 -27.21
CA GLU A 127 -5.83 -14.00 -28.46
C GLU A 127 -6.69 -13.72 -29.70
N ALA A 128 -8.01 -13.92 -29.57
CA ALA A 128 -8.98 -13.75 -30.65
C ALA A 128 -9.50 -12.32 -30.78
N ARG A 129 -9.16 -11.43 -29.84
CA ARG A 129 -9.69 -10.04 -29.79
C ARG A 129 -8.71 -9.00 -30.30
N VAL A 130 -7.41 -9.34 -30.36
CA VAL A 130 -6.37 -8.42 -30.85
C VAL A 130 -5.56 -9.03 -31.99
N SER A 131 -5.19 -8.19 -32.95
CA SER A 131 -4.35 -8.53 -34.12
C SER A 131 -2.86 -8.64 -33.76
N HIS A 132 -2.48 -8.24 -32.54
CA HIS A 132 -1.11 -8.28 -32.04
C HIS A 132 -0.95 -9.20 -30.82
N ARG A 133 0.29 -9.36 -30.37
CA ARG A 133 0.67 -10.19 -29.21
C ARG A 133 1.51 -9.39 -28.22
N ARG A 134 0.97 -8.28 -27.73
CA ARG A 134 1.68 -7.36 -26.81
C ARG A 134 0.76 -6.97 -25.65
N VAL A 135 1.27 -7.04 -24.42
CA VAL A 135 0.58 -6.57 -23.21
C VAL A 135 1.49 -5.58 -22.48
N ILE A 136 0.95 -4.41 -22.15
CA ILE A 136 1.65 -3.36 -21.42
C ILE A 136 1.38 -3.54 -19.93
N LEU A 137 2.44 -3.77 -19.15
CA LEU A 137 2.38 -3.92 -17.70
C LEU A 137 2.88 -2.65 -17.00
N PRO A 138 2.39 -2.31 -15.80
CA PRO A 138 2.97 -1.26 -14.99
C PRO A 138 4.41 -1.63 -14.59
N GLN A 139 5.30 -0.64 -14.52
CA GLN A 139 6.72 -0.86 -14.22
C GLN A 139 6.96 -1.66 -12.92
N LEU A 140 6.15 -1.36 -11.89
CA LEU A 140 6.25 -1.99 -10.56
C LEU A 140 5.68 -3.43 -10.50
N GLY A 141 5.13 -3.94 -11.60
CA GLY A 141 4.74 -5.34 -11.75
C GLY A 141 5.91 -6.27 -12.07
N ALA A 142 7.06 -5.72 -12.49
CA ALA A 142 8.21 -6.49 -12.96
C ALA A 142 8.73 -7.56 -11.98
N PRO A 143 8.76 -7.34 -10.65
CA PRO A 143 9.21 -8.37 -9.71
C PRO A 143 8.36 -9.65 -9.70
N GLY A 144 7.08 -9.58 -10.10
CA GLY A 144 6.17 -10.73 -10.11
C GLY A 144 6.04 -11.43 -11.47
N VAL A 145 6.44 -10.76 -12.56
CA VAL A 145 6.17 -11.21 -13.93
C VAL A 145 7.45 -11.44 -14.72
N SER A 146 7.67 -12.69 -15.10
CA SER A 146 8.75 -13.11 -16.01
C SER A 146 8.27 -13.02 -17.46
N ALA A 147 8.67 -11.97 -18.16
CA ALA A 147 8.25 -11.71 -19.55
C ALA A 147 8.54 -12.89 -20.49
N HIS A 148 9.71 -13.53 -20.37
CA HIS A 148 10.07 -14.70 -21.18
C HIS A 148 9.13 -15.88 -20.94
N ARG A 149 8.74 -16.14 -19.68
CA ARG A 149 7.81 -17.22 -19.36
C ARG A 149 6.40 -16.92 -19.86
N VAL A 150 5.92 -15.67 -19.75
CA VAL A 150 4.63 -15.26 -20.34
C VAL A 150 4.63 -15.51 -21.85
N LYS A 151 5.71 -15.11 -22.55
CA LYS A 151 5.87 -15.35 -23.99
C LYS A 151 5.83 -16.83 -24.33
N ALA A 152 6.54 -17.67 -23.56
CA ALA A 152 6.53 -19.12 -23.76
C ALA A 152 5.14 -19.75 -23.54
N TYR A 153 4.39 -19.29 -22.53
CA TYR A 153 3.07 -19.84 -22.20
C TYR A 153 1.94 -19.37 -23.12
N THR A 154 2.02 -18.12 -23.60
CA THR A 154 0.87 -17.45 -24.25
C THR A 154 1.16 -16.92 -25.65
N GLY A 155 2.42 -16.83 -26.05
CA GLY A 155 2.83 -16.11 -27.25
C GLY A 155 2.76 -14.57 -27.14
N PHE A 156 2.25 -14.00 -26.04
CA PHE A 156 2.25 -12.55 -25.81
C PHE A 156 3.60 -12.04 -25.28
N THR A 157 4.06 -10.95 -25.86
CA THR A 157 5.23 -10.19 -25.39
C THR A 157 4.79 -9.18 -24.33
N VAL A 158 5.40 -9.26 -23.15
CA VAL A 158 5.22 -8.27 -22.09
C VAL A 158 6.13 -7.08 -22.36
N VAL A 159 5.57 -5.87 -22.29
CA VAL A 159 6.32 -4.60 -22.31
C VAL A 159 5.99 -3.83 -21.04
N TYR A 160 7.00 -3.25 -20.41
CA TYR A 160 6.79 -2.42 -19.21
C TYR A 160 6.54 -0.96 -19.61
N GLY A 161 5.39 -0.45 -19.18
CA GLY A 161 5.03 0.95 -19.24
C GLY A 161 5.56 1.72 -18.02
N PRO A 162 5.05 2.94 -17.77
CA PRO A 162 5.50 3.80 -16.69
C PRO A 162 5.14 3.26 -15.30
N VAL A 163 5.74 3.87 -14.27
CA VAL A 163 5.36 3.69 -12.86
C VAL A 163 3.99 4.29 -12.58
N ARG A 164 3.72 5.48 -13.10
CA ARG A 164 2.46 6.21 -12.88
C ARG A 164 1.57 6.11 -14.11
N ALA A 165 0.28 5.84 -13.89
CA ALA A 165 -0.68 5.74 -14.98
C ALA A 165 -0.85 7.07 -15.74
N GLU A 166 -0.69 8.21 -15.08
CA GLU A 166 -0.77 9.55 -15.69
C GLU A 166 0.27 9.78 -16.81
N ASP A 167 1.37 9.03 -16.82
CA ASP A 167 2.40 9.11 -17.85
C ASP A 167 2.06 8.26 -19.10
N LEU A 168 0.96 7.50 -19.09
CA LEU A 168 0.61 6.58 -20.18
C LEU A 168 0.39 7.26 -21.54
N PRO A 169 -0.32 8.40 -21.64
CA PRO A 169 -0.49 9.07 -22.94
C PRO A 169 0.84 9.43 -23.59
N GLU A 170 1.77 9.98 -22.80
CA GLU A 170 3.10 10.36 -23.27
C GLU A 170 3.97 9.13 -23.60
N TYR A 171 3.89 8.08 -22.77
CA TYR A 171 4.53 6.79 -23.05
C TYR A 171 4.09 6.20 -24.40
N LEU A 172 2.79 6.27 -24.71
CA LEU A 172 2.26 5.78 -25.98
C LEU A 172 2.76 6.62 -27.16
N ARG A 173 2.80 7.95 -27.00
CA ARG A 173 3.34 8.88 -28.00
C ARG A 173 4.82 8.62 -28.31
N LEU A 174 5.62 8.35 -27.27
CA LEU A 174 7.06 8.09 -27.38
C LEU A 174 7.39 6.64 -27.77
N GLY A 175 6.45 5.71 -27.61
CA GLY A 175 6.65 4.28 -27.85
C GLY A 175 7.48 3.54 -26.78
N SER A 176 8.13 4.27 -25.86
CA SER A 176 8.93 3.71 -24.78
C SER A 176 8.92 4.61 -23.54
N ALA A 177 9.17 4.03 -22.36
CA ALA A 177 9.23 4.80 -21.13
C ALA A 177 10.53 5.62 -21.06
N THR A 178 10.46 6.86 -20.57
CA THR A 178 11.64 7.67 -20.25
C THR A 178 12.27 7.22 -18.93
N PRO A 179 13.52 7.62 -18.61
CA PRO A 179 14.11 7.37 -17.29
C PRO A 179 13.23 7.90 -16.13
N GLU A 180 12.57 9.04 -16.31
CA GLU A 180 11.71 9.69 -15.32
C GLU A 180 10.45 8.88 -15.05
N MET A 181 9.83 8.34 -16.11
CA MET A 181 8.65 7.45 -16.02
C MET A 181 8.93 6.17 -15.25
N ARG A 182 10.21 5.76 -15.12
CA ARG A 182 10.63 4.56 -14.39
C ARG A 182 10.92 4.82 -12.91
N ARG A 183 10.92 6.08 -12.44
CA ARG A 183 11.26 6.45 -11.05
C ARG A 183 10.03 6.61 -10.17
N VAL A 184 10.13 6.11 -8.94
CA VAL A 184 9.16 6.40 -7.87
C VAL A 184 9.55 7.71 -7.20
N ARG A 185 8.64 8.69 -7.18
CA ARG A 185 8.89 10.04 -6.61
C ARG A 185 8.76 10.10 -5.07
N PHE A 186 7.81 9.35 -4.51
CA PHE A 186 7.50 9.29 -3.06
C PHE A 186 7.54 10.66 -2.35
N ASN A 187 6.81 11.62 -2.90
CA ASN A 187 6.75 13.00 -2.40
C ASN A 187 5.83 13.13 -1.17
N PHE A 188 5.68 14.35 -0.63
CA PHE A 188 4.82 14.60 0.54
C PHE A 188 3.38 14.08 0.36
N SER A 189 2.77 14.31 -0.81
CA SER A 189 1.41 13.84 -1.10
C SER A 189 1.33 12.31 -1.11
N ASP A 190 2.32 11.63 -1.70
CA ASP A 190 2.39 10.17 -1.70
C ASP A 190 2.47 9.62 -0.27
N ARG A 191 3.24 10.27 0.61
CA ARG A 191 3.36 9.87 2.03
C ARG A 191 2.06 10.05 2.80
N MET A 192 1.40 11.18 2.62
CA MET A 192 0.16 11.51 3.33
C MET A 192 -1.06 10.73 2.86
N THR A 193 -0.99 10.14 1.66
CA THR A 193 -2.09 9.38 1.05
C THR A 193 -2.62 8.23 1.93
N LEU A 194 -1.79 7.64 2.79
CA LEU A 194 -2.17 6.56 3.70
C LEU A 194 -2.33 6.99 5.16
N ALA A 195 -2.12 8.26 5.50
CA ALA A 195 -2.32 8.75 6.87
C ALA A 195 -3.77 8.54 7.37
N PRO A 196 -4.84 8.79 6.59
CA PRO A 196 -6.20 8.62 7.08
C PRO A 196 -6.53 7.19 7.52
N VAL A 197 -6.13 6.17 6.74
CA VAL A 197 -6.40 4.78 7.11
C VAL A 197 -5.61 4.35 8.33
N GLN A 198 -4.38 4.86 8.50
CA GLN A 198 -3.57 4.58 9.69
C GLN A 198 -4.22 5.18 10.93
N LEU A 199 -4.66 6.44 10.86
CA LEU A 199 -5.39 7.10 11.94
C LEU A 199 -6.66 6.35 12.33
N VAL A 200 -7.44 5.87 11.35
CA VAL A 200 -8.63 5.04 11.64
C VAL A 200 -8.25 3.69 12.26
N HIS A 201 -7.21 3.03 11.73
CA HIS A 201 -6.80 1.69 12.17
C HIS A 201 -6.33 1.66 13.63
N PHE A 202 -5.55 2.65 14.06
CA PHE A 202 -5.08 2.76 15.44
C PHE A 202 -6.05 3.56 16.32
N GLY A 203 -6.74 4.55 15.75
CA GLY A 203 -7.70 5.40 16.45
C GLY A 203 -8.90 4.65 17.01
N ARG A 204 -9.34 3.55 16.36
CA ARG A 204 -10.39 2.68 16.92
C ARG A 204 -10.04 2.05 18.28
N TYR A 205 -8.76 2.03 18.65
CA TYR A 205 -8.28 1.58 19.96
C TYR A 205 -7.87 2.76 20.85
N MET A 206 -7.09 3.69 20.29
CA MET A 206 -6.51 4.79 21.05
C MET A 206 -7.52 5.89 21.40
N LEU A 207 -8.52 6.17 20.56
CA LEU A 207 -9.52 7.20 20.85
C LEU A 207 -10.49 6.76 21.96
N PRO A 208 -11.03 5.52 21.99
CA PRO A 208 -11.78 5.04 23.15
C PRO A 208 -10.95 5.02 24.44
N ALA A 209 -9.66 4.63 24.37
CA ALA A 209 -8.77 4.69 25.52
C ALA A 209 -8.56 6.14 26.02
N ALA A 210 -8.34 7.09 25.10
CA ALA A 210 -8.24 8.50 25.44
C ALA A 210 -9.55 9.04 26.05
N ALA A 211 -10.71 8.67 25.50
CA ALA A 211 -12.01 9.06 26.05
C ALA A 211 -12.22 8.50 27.46
N LEU A 212 -11.86 7.23 27.70
CA LEU A 212 -11.93 6.62 29.02
C LEU A 212 -11.01 7.35 30.02
N LEU A 213 -9.76 7.61 29.66
CA LEU A 213 -8.82 8.37 30.49
C LEU A 213 -9.39 9.75 30.83
N PHE A 214 -9.98 10.43 29.85
CA PHE A 214 -10.60 11.74 30.07
C PHE A 214 -11.76 11.67 31.06
N LEU A 215 -12.66 10.69 30.92
CA LEU A 215 -13.81 10.49 31.81
C LEU A 215 -13.39 10.11 33.23
N LEU A 216 -12.28 9.39 33.38
CA LEU A 216 -11.68 9.03 34.68
C LEU A 216 -10.87 10.18 35.32
N GLY A 217 -10.84 11.36 34.70
CA GLY A 217 -10.12 12.53 35.22
C GLY A 217 -8.65 12.64 34.80
N PHE A 218 -8.11 11.67 34.05
CA PHE A 218 -6.76 11.68 33.50
C PHE A 218 -6.69 12.49 32.19
N ARG A 219 -7.07 13.76 32.25
CA ARG A 219 -7.22 14.64 31.07
C ARG A 219 -5.90 14.83 30.30
N ALA A 220 -4.78 14.93 31.01
CA ALA A 220 -3.46 15.03 30.39
C ALA A 220 -3.12 13.76 29.60
N ASP A 221 -3.28 12.58 30.21
CA ASP A 221 -3.01 11.27 29.61
C ASP A 221 -3.93 10.94 28.41
N ALA A 222 -5.17 11.43 28.45
CA ALA A 222 -6.04 11.43 27.28
C ALA A 222 -5.44 12.25 26.10
N ALA A 223 -4.95 13.46 26.38
CA ALA A 223 -4.30 14.30 25.36
C ALA A 223 -3.03 13.66 24.81
N TYR A 224 -2.20 13.06 25.68
CA TYR A 224 -1.00 12.36 25.25
C TYR A 224 -1.31 11.12 24.39
N THR A 225 -2.38 10.38 24.70
CA THR A 225 -2.81 9.24 23.88
C THR A 225 -3.24 9.70 22.48
N ALA A 226 -4.04 10.76 22.39
CA ALA A 226 -4.41 11.36 21.11
C ALA A 226 -3.17 11.93 20.36
N GLY A 227 -2.24 12.54 21.10
CA GLY A 227 -0.98 13.06 20.58
C GLY A 227 -0.08 11.96 20.00
N ALA A 228 0.03 10.81 20.66
CA ALA A 228 0.79 9.67 20.18
C ALA A 228 0.20 9.08 18.88
N LEU A 229 -1.14 9.00 18.80
CA LEU A 229 -1.84 8.60 17.57
C LEU A 229 -1.54 9.57 16.42
N PHE A 230 -1.63 10.88 16.68
CA PHE A 230 -1.33 11.91 15.69
C PHE A 230 0.14 11.86 15.25
N ALA A 231 1.06 11.72 16.21
CA ALA A 231 2.50 11.64 15.95
C ALA A 231 2.83 10.47 15.01
N GLY A 232 2.42 9.24 15.37
CA GLY A 232 2.70 8.07 14.56
C GLY A 232 1.91 8.01 13.26
N GLY A 233 0.62 8.38 13.29
CA GLY A 233 -0.30 8.18 12.18
C GLY A 233 -0.31 9.29 11.12
N ALA A 234 0.12 10.50 11.47
CA ALA A 234 0.11 11.67 10.57
C ALA A 234 1.44 12.43 10.54
N LEU A 235 2.04 12.72 11.69
CA LEU A 235 3.28 13.52 11.75
C LEU A 235 4.47 12.76 11.15
N VAL A 236 4.57 11.45 11.40
CA VAL A 236 5.64 10.61 10.85
C VAL A 236 5.60 10.56 9.31
N PRO A 237 4.47 10.24 8.64
CA PRO A 237 4.37 10.37 7.19
C PRO A 237 4.69 11.78 6.68
N ALA A 238 4.22 12.82 7.37
CA ALA A 238 4.44 14.20 6.98
C ALA A 238 5.94 14.55 7.01
N LEU A 239 6.63 14.21 8.10
CA LEU A 239 7.99 14.64 8.38
C LEU A 239 9.08 13.59 8.12
N LEU A 240 8.73 12.45 7.50
CA LEU A 240 9.60 11.27 7.36
C LEU A 240 11.08 11.57 6.99
N PRO A 241 11.39 12.45 6.00
CA PRO A 241 12.78 12.70 5.60
C PRO A 241 13.58 13.48 6.63
N TRP A 242 12.91 14.30 7.45
CA TRP A 242 13.56 15.19 8.42
C TRP A 242 13.65 14.57 9.82
N LEU A 243 12.89 13.51 10.10
CA LEU A 243 12.98 12.81 11.37
C LEU A 243 14.35 12.09 11.52
N PRO A 244 14.93 12.07 12.73
CA PRO A 244 16.29 11.58 12.94
C PRO A 244 16.40 10.05 12.77
N GLY A 245 17.57 9.60 12.34
CA GLY A 245 17.92 8.19 12.21
C GLY A 245 17.36 7.51 10.95
N ARG A 246 17.69 6.22 10.80
CA ARG A 246 17.26 5.36 9.67
C ARG A 246 16.04 4.50 10.00
N SER A 247 15.85 4.17 11.27
CA SER A 247 14.75 3.33 11.77
C SER A 247 13.44 4.12 11.84
N PHE A 248 12.36 3.54 11.33
CA PHE A 248 10.99 4.04 11.50
C PHE A 248 10.59 4.12 12.97
N ALA A 249 10.95 3.12 13.78
CA ALA A 249 10.71 3.12 15.22
C ALA A 249 11.39 4.32 15.90
N VAL A 250 12.66 4.59 15.59
CA VAL A 250 13.39 5.74 16.14
C VAL A 250 12.80 7.07 15.66
N LYS A 251 12.54 7.22 14.36
CA LYS A 251 11.88 8.41 13.78
C LYS A 251 10.54 8.70 14.48
N SER A 252 9.75 7.65 14.67
CA SER A 252 8.41 7.74 15.25
C SER A 252 8.44 7.98 16.77
N ALA A 253 9.43 7.40 17.47
CA ALA A 253 9.67 7.73 18.88
C ALA A 253 10.09 9.19 19.04
N ALA A 254 10.94 9.72 18.17
CA ALA A 254 11.33 11.14 18.19
C ALA A 254 10.14 12.07 17.93
N ALA A 255 9.28 11.74 16.95
CA ALA A 255 8.04 12.47 16.72
C ALA A 255 7.08 12.40 17.93
N GLY A 256 6.96 11.22 18.55
CA GLY A 256 6.17 11.03 19.78
C GLY A 256 6.70 11.83 20.96
N LEU A 257 8.02 11.85 21.15
CA LEU A 257 8.68 12.62 22.21
C LEU A 257 8.45 14.11 22.01
N LEU A 258 8.57 14.61 20.78
CA LEU A 258 8.29 16.01 20.46
C LEU A 258 6.84 16.37 20.81
N VAL A 259 5.87 15.58 20.37
CA VAL A 259 4.45 15.84 20.69
C VAL A 259 4.18 15.75 22.19
N THR A 260 4.81 14.78 22.87
CA THR A 260 4.72 14.66 24.34
C THR A 260 5.30 15.90 25.02
N ALA A 261 6.47 16.37 24.62
CA ALA A 261 7.08 17.59 25.16
C ALA A 261 6.19 18.83 24.93
N LEU A 262 5.51 18.95 23.79
CA LEU A 262 4.61 20.07 23.54
C LEU A 262 3.34 20.03 24.41
N ILE A 263 2.73 18.86 24.58
CA ILE A 263 1.54 18.69 25.44
C ILE A 263 1.92 18.92 26.91
N ALA A 264 3.15 18.55 27.29
CA ALA A 264 3.69 18.75 28.62
C ALA A 264 3.78 20.22 29.05
N LEU A 265 3.88 21.16 28.10
CA LEU A 265 3.91 22.60 28.40
C LEU A 265 2.56 23.16 28.87
N ALA A 266 1.47 22.40 28.68
CA ALA A 266 0.11 22.86 28.99
C ALA A 266 -0.37 22.49 30.40
N HIS A 267 0.45 21.82 31.21
CA HIS A 267 0.09 21.45 32.59
C HIS A 267 1.33 21.22 33.45
N ASP A 268 1.16 21.44 34.76
CA ASP A 268 2.21 21.19 35.73
C ASP A 268 2.43 19.68 35.91
N GLN A 269 3.70 19.30 35.99
CA GLN A 269 4.12 17.93 36.26
C GLN A 269 5.54 17.90 36.77
N SER A 270 5.86 16.88 37.57
CA SER A 270 7.24 16.65 37.99
C SER A 270 8.10 16.11 36.85
N ALA A 271 9.43 16.23 36.98
CA ALA A 271 10.36 15.64 36.03
C ALA A 271 10.16 14.12 35.88
N ALA A 272 9.81 13.42 36.97
CA ALA A 272 9.52 11.98 36.95
C ALA A 272 8.24 11.65 36.17
N GLN A 273 7.18 12.45 36.34
CA GLN A 273 5.94 12.29 35.56
C GLN A 273 6.17 12.55 34.08
N PHE A 274 6.93 13.59 33.73
CA PHE A 274 7.30 13.87 32.35
C PHE A 274 8.11 12.71 31.74
N ALA A 275 9.14 12.22 32.44
CA ALA A 275 9.96 11.10 31.97
C ALA A 275 9.12 9.84 31.73
N ALA A 276 8.19 9.53 32.63
CA ALA A 276 7.30 8.40 32.48
C ALA A 276 6.39 8.50 31.25
N ARG A 277 5.78 9.67 31.04
CA ARG A 277 4.91 9.93 29.88
C ARG A 277 5.70 9.96 28.58
N ALA A 278 6.91 10.53 28.60
CA ALA A 278 7.84 10.48 27.47
C ALA A 278 8.13 9.03 27.06
N LEU A 279 8.36 8.11 28.00
CA LEU A 279 8.57 6.70 27.69
C LEU A 279 7.31 6.04 27.09
N ILE A 280 6.16 6.20 27.75
CA ILE A 280 4.90 5.56 27.33
C ILE A 280 4.46 6.05 25.95
N TYR A 281 4.35 7.37 25.78
CA TYR A 281 3.72 7.94 24.59
C TYR A 281 4.66 8.03 23.39
N SER A 282 5.99 8.10 23.61
CA SER A 282 6.95 7.90 22.52
C SER A 282 6.96 6.44 22.05
N ALA A 283 6.84 5.47 22.96
CA ALA A 283 6.68 4.06 22.59
C ALA A 283 5.38 3.82 21.82
N ALA A 284 4.26 4.40 22.26
CA ALA A 284 2.98 4.32 21.56
C ALA A 284 3.03 4.93 20.16
N ALA A 285 3.58 6.15 20.02
CA ALA A 285 3.78 6.79 18.72
C ALA A 285 4.73 5.99 17.82
N SER A 286 5.76 5.39 18.42
CA SER A 286 6.72 4.52 17.72
C SER A 286 6.06 3.25 17.18
N PHE A 287 5.21 2.62 17.97
CA PHE A 287 4.42 1.46 17.57
C PHE A 287 3.47 1.79 16.41
N VAL A 288 2.74 2.90 16.50
CA VAL A 288 1.84 3.37 15.44
C VAL A 288 2.61 3.68 14.15
N GLY A 289 3.70 4.47 14.25
CA GLY A 289 4.48 4.89 13.08
C GLY A 289 5.27 3.77 12.41
N LEU A 290 5.52 2.65 13.10
CA LEU A 290 6.17 1.47 12.53
C LEU A 290 5.34 0.81 11.43
N ASP A 291 4.00 0.93 11.48
CA ASP A 291 3.10 0.43 10.42
C ASP A 291 3.36 1.12 9.07
N PHE A 292 3.83 2.37 9.10
CA PHE A 292 4.15 3.14 7.89
C PHE A 292 5.29 2.53 7.06
N THR A 293 6.07 1.60 7.63
CA THR A 293 7.06 0.81 6.88
C THR A 293 6.44 0.12 5.66
N GLY A 294 5.22 -0.41 5.79
CA GLY A 294 4.49 -1.09 4.70
C GLY A 294 3.94 -0.15 3.62
N ALA A 295 3.98 1.16 3.86
CA ALA A 295 3.54 2.21 2.95
C ALA A 295 4.70 2.99 2.32
N SER A 296 5.93 2.71 2.75
CA SER A 296 7.14 3.46 2.37
C SER A 296 7.98 2.78 1.32
N THR A 297 8.85 3.55 0.66
CA THR A 297 9.85 3.04 -0.28
C THR A 297 11.23 2.80 0.35
N TYR A 298 11.36 2.97 1.68
CA TYR A 298 12.67 3.09 2.35
C TYR A 298 13.23 1.77 2.84
N THR A 299 12.37 0.76 3.06
CA THR A 299 12.75 -0.48 3.72
C THR A 299 12.31 -1.70 2.93
N SER A 300 12.95 -2.83 3.21
CA SER A 300 12.61 -4.14 2.66
C SER A 300 11.95 -5.01 3.72
N LEU A 301 11.34 -6.12 3.33
CA LEU A 301 10.73 -7.07 4.27
C LEU A 301 11.71 -7.56 5.34
N SER A 302 12.98 -7.81 4.97
CA SER A 302 14.02 -8.20 5.93
C SER A 302 14.40 -7.07 6.88
N GLY A 303 14.46 -5.83 6.37
CA GLY A 303 14.66 -4.63 7.17
C GLY A 303 13.56 -4.44 8.22
N VAL A 304 12.30 -4.53 7.81
CA VAL A 304 11.14 -4.44 8.70
C VAL A 304 11.17 -5.53 9.77
N LYS A 305 11.44 -6.78 9.40
CA LYS A 305 11.54 -7.89 10.36
C LYS A 305 12.64 -7.66 11.40
N LYS A 306 13.81 -7.16 10.98
CA LYS A 306 14.91 -6.81 11.89
C LYS A 306 14.48 -5.70 12.85
N GLU A 307 13.84 -4.68 12.33
CA GLU A 307 13.41 -3.53 13.10
C GLU A 307 12.33 -3.90 14.13
N MET A 308 11.30 -4.64 13.72
CA MET A 308 10.24 -5.12 14.62
C MET A 308 10.80 -5.99 15.76
N ARG A 309 11.79 -6.85 15.48
CA ARG A 309 12.41 -7.71 16.50
C ARG A 309 13.05 -6.90 17.63
N LEU A 310 13.58 -5.71 17.32
CA LEU A 310 14.22 -4.83 18.30
C LEU A 310 13.21 -3.85 18.91
N ALA A 311 12.35 -3.26 18.09
CA ALA A 311 11.43 -2.22 18.49
C ALA A 311 10.32 -2.74 19.41
N MET A 312 9.72 -3.90 19.11
CA MET A 312 8.58 -4.42 19.87
C MET A 312 8.91 -4.67 21.36
N PRO A 313 10.02 -5.35 21.72
CA PRO A 313 10.42 -5.47 23.13
C PRO A 313 10.75 -4.11 23.76
N ALA A 314 11.43 -3.22 23.03
CA ALA A 314 11.78 -1.89 23.53
C ALA A 314 10.53 -1.05 23.84
N HIS A 315 9.48 -1.12 23.01
CA HIS A 315 8.19 -0.46 23.28
C HIS A 315 7.55 -0.97 24.57
N ALA A 316 7.52 -2.29 24.75
CA ALA A 316 6.94 -2.91 25.95
C ALA A 316 7.72 -2.53 27.22
N LEU A 317 9.05 -2.57 27.16
CA LEU A 317 9.92 -2.18 28.28
C LEU A 317 9.78 -0.70 28.62
N ALA A 318 9.72 0.19 27.62
CA ALA A 318 9.53 1.62 27.84
C ALA A 318 8.15 1.91 28.48
N ALA A 319 7.08 1.28 27.97
CA ALA A 319 5.75 1.43 28.55
C ALA A 319 5.69 0.92 29.99
N ALA A 320 6.26 -0.26 30.27
CA ALA A 320 6.31 -0.83 31.62
C ALA A 320 7.12 0.05 32.59
N ALA A 321 8.28 0.55 32.18
CA ALA A 321 9.10 1.45 32.98
C ALA A 321 8.36 2.76 33.28
N GLY A 322 7.71 3.36 32.29
CA GLY A 322 6.90 4.56 32.51
C GLY A 322 5.73 4.32 33.47
N LEU A 323 5.02 3.20 33.34
CA LEU A 323 3.94 2.85 34.27
C LEU A 323 4.46 2.65 35.70
N ALA A 324 5.62 2.00 35.86
CA ALA A 324 6.27 1.83 37.16
C ALA A 324 6.64 3.18 37.80
N ILE A 325 7.18 4.12 37.03
CA ILE A 325 7.51 5.47 37.51
C ILE A 325 6.24 6.22 37.94
N LEU A 326 5.15 6.17 37.15
CA LEU A 326 3.88 6.80 37.53
C LEU A 326 3.26 6.18 38.78
N ALA A 327 3.37 4.85 38.93
CA ALA A 327 2.89 4.16 40.12
C ALA A 327 3.70 4.55 41.35
N ALA A 328 5.03 4.55 41.26
CA ALA A 328 5.91 4.97 42.34
C ALA A 328 5.68 6.44 42.73
N GLY A 329 5.47 7.33 41.75
CA GLY A 329 5.18 8.75 41.96
C GLY A 329 3.81 9.07 42.57
N ARG A 330 2.94 8.08 42.82
CA ARG A 330 1.75 8.23 43.67
C ARG A 330 2.05 7.93 45.15
N PHE A 331 3.16 7.25 45.42
CA PHE A 331 3.62 6.90 46.76
C PHE A 331 4.82 7.77 47.21
N LEU A 332 5.26 8.70 46.36
CA LEU A 332 6.28 9.73 46.62
C LEU A 332 5.60 11.10 46.62
#